data_AF-A0A9Q2XN96-F1
#
_entry.id   AF-A0A9Q2XN96-F1
#
_cell.length_a   1.000
_cell.length_b   1.000
_cell.length_c   1.000
_cell.angle_alpha   90.00
_cell.angle_beta   90.00
_cell.angle_gamma   90.00
#
_symmetry.space_group_name_H-M   'P 1'
#
loop_
_entity.id
_entity.type
_entity.pdbx_description
1 polymer ?
#
loop_
_entity_poly.entity_id
_entity_poly.type
_entity_poly.pdbx_seq_one_letter_code
_entity_poly.pdbx_strand_id
1 'polypeptide(L)'
;MIDFVLGVISTEVEVTEKELSALGNLVKSLEAYDITEATEPFANLAYTTMSESLDEMFEESDVFDNGFDLAAANRVLTNMIDEKFSSWHASPSNALIDGILDAYDVKYRMKRYFQEEEQSYVSPRAEQNRLEALDIDDLFSRER
;
A
#
# COMPACT_ATOMS: atom_id res chain seq x y z
N MET A 1 -32.81 0.56 -14.73
CA MET A 1 -31.55 1.33 -14.71
C MET A 1 -30.70 0.92 -13.52
N ILE A 2 -31.25 0.94 -12.30
CA ILE A 2 -30.60 0.39 -11.09
C ILE A 2 -30.21 -1.09 -11.27
N ASP A 3 -31.10 -1.93 -11.83
CA ASP A 3 -30.81 -3.34 -12.06
C ASP A 3 -29.59 -3.60 -12.95
N PHE A 4 -29.32 -2.69 -13.89
CA PHE A 4 -28.13 -2.78 -14.75
C PHE A 4 -26.86 -2.44 -13.97
N VAL A 5 -26.91 -1.41 -13.12
CA VAL A 5 -25.78 -0.98 -12.29
C VAL A 5 -25.44 -2.05 -11.27
N LEU A 6 -26.44 -2.58 -10.57
CA LEU A 6 -26.28 -3.71 -9.67
C LEU A 6 -25.77 -4.94 -10.40
N GLY A 7 -26.25 -5.19 -11.63
CA GLY A 7 -25.74 -6.27 -12.48
C GLY A 7 -24.25 -6.14 -12.79
N VAL A 8 -23.78 -4.94 -13.15
CA VAL A 8 -22.35 -4.67 -13.44
C VAL A 8 -21.50 -4.76 -12.17
N ILE A 9 -21.99 -4.25 -11.04
CA ILE A 9 -21.29 -4.35 -9.75
C ILE A 9 -21.22 -5.81 -9.27
N SER A 10 -22.24 -6.62 -9.56
CA SER A 10 -22.32 -8.02 -9.14
C SER A 10 -21.57 -8.99 -10.06
N THR A 11 -21.15 -8.54 -11.24
CA THR A 11 -20.31 -9.37 -12.12
C THR A 11 -18.86 -9.30 -11.66
N GLU A 12 -18.22 -10.46 -11.47
CA GLU A 12 -16.77 -10.65 -11.20
C GLU A 12 -15.90 -10.24 -12.41
N VAL A 13 -16.27 -9.19 -13.13
CA VAL A 13 -15.50 -8.65 -14.23
C VAL A 13 -14.44 -7.75 -13.62
N GLU A 14 -13.19 -7.97 -14.01
CA GLU A 14 -12.07 -7.11 -13.69
C GLU A 14 -12.38 -5.69 -14.19
N VAL A 15 -12.64 -4.77 -13.26
CA VAL A 15 -13.00 -3.38 -13.58
C VAL A 15 -11.74 -2.54 -13.58
N THR A 16 -11.46 -1.87 -14.70
CA THR A 16 -10.32 -0.95 -14.75
C THR A 16 -10.55 0.27 -13.86
N GLU A 17 -9.49 0.94 -13.40
CA GLU A 17 -9.62 2.14 -12.56
C GLU A 17 -10.49 3.25 -13.20
N LYS A 18 -10.44 3.37 -14.53
CA LYS A 18 -11.27 4.32 -15.29
C LYS A 18 -12.75 3.95 -15.25
N GLU A 19 -13.06 2.67 -15.39
CA GLU A 19 -14.43 2.17 -15.31
C GLU A 19 -14.96 2.27 -13.88
N LEU A 20 -14.12 2.00 -12.87
CA LEU A 20 -14.47 2.15 -11.46
C LEU A 20 -14.81 3.61 -11.14
N SER A 21 -14.02 4.57 -11.63
CA SER A 21 -14.31 6.00 -11.51
C SER A 21 -15.61 6.41 -12.23
N ALA A 22 -15.88 5.85 -13.41
CA ALA A 22 -17.12 6.11 -14.15
C ALA A 22 -18.35 5.56 -13.42
N LEU A 23 -18.25 4.36 -12.85
CA LEU A 23 -19.28 3.75 -12.00
C LEU A 23 -19.53 4.59 -10.76
N GLY A 24 -18.49 5.10 -10.11
CA GLY A 24 -18.63 5.99 -8.96
C GLY A 24 -19.36 7.29 -9.28
N ASN A 25 -19.08 7.91 -10.44
CA ASN A 25 -19.84 9.07 -10.92
C ASN A 25 -21.33 8.75 -11.11
N LEU A 26 -21.63 7.55 -11.59
CA LEU A 26 -22.99 7.10 -11.80
C LEU A 26 -23.70 6.82 -10.47
N VAL A 27 -23.05 6.15 -9.52
CA VAL A 27 -23.57 5.92 -8.16
C VAL A 27 -23.86 7.25 -7.47
N LYS A 28 -22.92 8.20 -7.49
CA LYS A 28 -23.12 9.54 -6.95
C LYS A 28 -24.27 10.30 -7.60
N SER A 29 -24.48 10.09 -8.91
CA SER A 29 -25.61 10.68 -9.63
C SER A 29 -26.94 10.07 -9.16
N LEU A 30 -26.98 8.78 -8.84
CA LEU A 30 -28.15 8.11 -8.28
C LEU A 30 -28.45 8.60 -6.85
N GLU A 31 -27.42 8.77 -6.03
CA GLU A 31 -27.55 9.30 -4.66
C GLU A 31 -28.17 10.70 -4.64
N ALA A 32 -27.86 11.55 -5.64
CA ALA A 32 -28.46 12.87 -5.79
C ALA A 32 -29.99 12.84 -6.01
N TYR A 33 -30.55 11.68 -6.36
CA TYR A 33 -31.98 11.41 -6.47
C TYR A 33 -32.52 10.49 -5.36
N ASP A 34 -31.83 10.41 -4.22
CA ASP A 34 -32.15 9.56 -3.06
C ASP A 34 -32.15 8.04 -3.35
N ILE A 35 -31.46 7.61 -4.43
CA ILE A 35 -31.27 6.19 -4.78
C ILE A 35 -29.91 5.75 -4.23
N THR A 36 -29.91 4.94 -3.17
CA THR A 36 -28.70 4.59 -2.37
C THR A 36 -28.36 3.09 -2.41
N GLU A 37 -29.18 2.28 -3.08
CA GLU A 37 -29.04 0.82 -3.13
C GLU A 37 -27.74 0.36 -3.80
N ALA A 38 -27.12 1.21 -4.61
CA ALA A 38 -25.86 0.92 -5.30
C ALA A 38 -24.61 1.35 -4.51
N THR A 39 -24.76 2.15 -3.44
CA THR A 39 -23.64 2.73 -2.69
C THR A 39 -22.79 1.67 -2.00
N GLU A 40 -23.42 0.79 -1.22
CA GLU A 40 -22.71 -0.28 -0.50
C GLU A 40 -22.12 -1.33 -1.45
N PRO A 41 -22.85 -1.85 -2.46
CA PRO A 41 -22.26 -2.71 -3.48
C PRO A 41 -21.06 -2.09 -4.18
N PHE A 42 -21.12 -0.80 -4.50
CA PHE A 42 -20.01 -0.10 -5.14
C PHE A 42 -18.79 0.04 -4.20
N ALA A 43 -19.00 0.35 -2.93
CA ALA A 43 -17.93 0.39 -1.94
C ALA A 43 -17.24 -0.98 -1.78
N ASN A 44 -18.01 -2.07 -1.81
CA ASN A 44 -17.46 -3.42 -1.78
C ASN A 44 -16.66 -3.76 -3.04
N LEU A 45 -17.14 -3.37 -4.22
CA LEU A 45 -16.39 -3.54 -5.47
C LEU A 45 -15.05 -2.78 -5.42
N ALA A 46 -15.07 -1.52 -5.00
CA ALA A 46 -13.86 -0.71 -4.85
C ALA A 46 -12.87 -1.31 -3.84
N TYR A 47 -13.38 -1.85 -2.73
CA TYR A 47 -12.58 -2.60 -1.76
C TYR A 47 -11.90 -3.83 -2.39
N THR A 48 -12.65 -4.64 -3.15
CA THR A 48 -12.09 -5.83 -3.82
C THR A 48 -11.02 -5.44 -4.84
N THR A 49 -11.30 -4.46 -5.70
CA THR A 49 -10.34 -3.97 -6.69
C THR A 49 -9.05 -3.47 -6.03
N MET A 50 -9.16 -2.70 -4.93
CA MET A 50 -8.00 -2.23 -4.19
C MET A 50 -7.24 -3.40 -3.53
N SER A 51 -7.94 -4.33 -2.90
CA SER A 51 -7.35 -5.48 -2.20
C SER A 51 -6.55 -6.40 -3.14
N GLU A 52 -7.01 -6.55 -4.39
CA GLU A 52 -6.33 -7.35 -5.42
C GLU A 52 -5.08 -6.66 -5.99
N SER A 53 -4.99 -5.33 -5.86
CA SER A 53 -3.93 -4.51 -6.46
C SER A 53 -3.09 -3.73 -5.45
N LEU A 54 -3.09 -4.13 -4.18
CA LEU A 54 -2.41 -3.41 -3.09
C LEU A 54 -0.93 -3.14 -3.36
N ASP A 55 -0.23 -4.12 -3.93
CA ASP A 55 1.21 -4.02 -4.21
C ASP A 55 1.52 -3.01 -5.32
N GLU A 56 0.59 -2.85 -6.26
CA GLU A 56 0.73 -1.92 -7.39
C GLU A 56 0.21 -0.52 -7.04
N MET A 57 -0.78 -0.44 -6.14
CA MET A 57 -1.42 0.82 -5.76
C MET A 57 -0.67 1.61 -4.69
N PHE A 58 0.04 0.94 -3.79
CA PHE A 58 0.68 1.57 -2.63
C PHE A 58 2.16 1.17 -2.53
N GLU A 59 3.02 2.00 -3.10
CA GLU A 59 4.47 1.80 -3.04
C GLU A 59 4.98 1.87 -1.59
N GLU A 60 5.82 0.90 -1.21
CA GLU A 60 6.38 0.82 0.15
C GLU A 60 7.18 2.09 0.51
N SER A 61 7.88 2.69 -0.46
CA SER A 61 8.58 3.96 -0.26
C SER A 61 7.62 5.06 0.17
N ASP A 62 6.45 5.20 -0.46
CA ASP A 62 5.49 6.26 -0.10
C ASP A 62 4.87 6.02 1.29
N VAL A 63 4.65 4.75 1.64
CA VAL A 63 4.09 4.36 2.94
C VAL A 63 5.11 4.53 4.08
N PHE A 64 6.40 4.31 3.80
CA PHE A 64 7.46 4.26 4.81
C PHE A 64 8.47 5.43 4.76
N ASP A 65 8.37 6.38 3.81
CA ASP A 65 9.37 7.44 3.55
C ASP A 65 9.75 8.26 4.80
N ASN A 66 8.76 8.53 5.66
CA ASN A 66 8.96 9.29 6.91
C ASN A 66 9.18 8.39 8.13
N GLY A 67 9.55 7.14 7.88
CA GLY A 67 9.44 6.04 8.81
C GLY A 67 10.17 6.27 10.12
N PHE A 68 9.51 5.88 11.21
CA PHE A 68 10.14 5.35 12.43
C PHE A 68 9.12 4.58 13.29
N ASP A 69 7.82 4.78 13.08
CA ASP A 69 6.78 4.14 13.90
C ASP A 69 5.68 3.52 13.04
N LEU A 70 5.29 2.29 13.39
CA LEU A 70 4.18 1.53 12.80
C LEU A 70 2.87 2.33 12.82
N ALA A 71 2.63 3.11 13.88
CA ALA A 71 1.45 3.95 13.98
C ALA A 71 1.41 5.06 12.91
N ALA A 72 2.58 5.63 12.56
CA ALA A 72 2.68 6.62 11.51
C ALA A 72 2.46 6.00 10.12
N ALA A 73 3.09 4.85 9.85
CA ALA A 73 2.90 4.12 8.59
C ALA A 73 1.44 3.71 8.37
N ASN A 74 0.76 3.18 9.40
CA ASN A 74 -0.67 2.87 9.34
C ASN A 74 -1.50 4.10 9.01
N ARG A 75 -1.18 5.26 9.60
CA ARG A 75 -1.91 6.51 9.36
C ARG A 75 -1.69 7.05 7.95
N VAL A 76 -0.45 6.96 7.44
CA VAL A 76 -0.13 7.33 6.05
C VAL A 76 -0.92 6.45 5.09
N LEU A 77 -0.83 5.12 5.26
CA LEU A 77 -1.57 4.18 4.43
C LEU A 77 -3.09 4.40 4.50
N THR A 78 -3.64 4.65 5.69
CA THR A 78 -5.07 4.99 5.86
C THR A 78 -5.45 6.21 5.03
N ASN A 79 -4.66 7.28 5.08
CA ASN A 79 -4.92 8.49 4.29
C ASN A 79 -4.85 8.19 2.79
N MET A 80 -3.87 7.39 2.34
CA MET A 80 -3.75 7.02 0.92
C MET A 80 -4.95 6.18 0.45
N ILE A 81 -5.42 5.25 1.29
CA ILE A 81 -6.63 4.46 1.03
C ILE A 81 -7.85 5.40 0.90
N ASP A 82 -8.05 6.30 1.86
CA ASP A 82 -9.16 7.26 1.86
C ASP A 82 -9.14 8.18 0.63
N GLU A 83 -7.97 8.69 0.25
CA GLU A 83 -7.78 9.49 -0.96
C GLU A 83 -8.14 8.68 -2.22
N LYS A 84 -7.74 7.41 -2.26
CA LYS A 84 -8.02 6.53 -3.39
C LYS A 84 -9.52 6.23 -3.52
N PHE A 85 -10.20 5.85 -2.44
CA PHE A 85 -11.66 5.68 -2.46
C PHE A 85 -12.38 6.98 -2.85
N SER A 86 -11.91 8.13 -2.34
CA SER A 86 -12.46 9.44 -2.68
C SER A 86 -12.34 9.76 -4.17
N SER A 87 -11.21 9.36 -4.80
CA SER A 87 -10.99 9.51 -6.24
C SER A 87 -12.00 8.73 -7.08
N TRP A 88 -12.54 7.63 -6.54
CA TRP A 88 -13.61 6.82 -7.14
C TRP A 88 -15.00 7.23 -6.68
N HIS A 89 -15.14 8.29 -5.88
CA HIS A 89 -16.40 8.70 -5.26
C HIS A 89 -17.06 7.62 -4.39
N ALA A 90 -16.26 6.73 -3.82
CA ALA A 90 -16.70 5.77 -2.83
C ALA A 90 -16.44 6.30 -1.42
N SER A 91 -17.33 5.96 -0.48
CA SER A 91 -17.14 6.20 0.95
C SER A 91 -17.00 4.86 1.66
N PRO A 92 -15.78 4.38 1.92
CA PRO A 92 -15.58 3.10 2.58
C PRO A 92 -16.02 3.19 4.04
N SER A 93 -16.45 2.07 4.60
CA SER A 93 -16.61 1.96 6.05
C SER A 93 -15.25 1.74 6.71
N ASN A 94 -15.11 2.11 7.98
CA ASN A 94 -13.89 1.83 8.75
C ASN A 94 -13.51 0.34 8.72
N ALA A 95 -14.50 -0.56 8.70
CA ALA A 95 -14.25 -2.01 8.62
C ALA A 95 -13.59 -2.43 7.30
N LEU A 96 -13.92 -1.76 6.18
CA LEU A 96 -13.27 -2.01 4.88
C LEU A 96 -11.83 -1.49 4.88
N ILE A 97 -11.60 -0.30 5.46
CA ILE A 97 -10.25 0.26 5.61
C ILE A 97 -9.38 -0.67 6.47
N ASP A 98 -9.89 -1.09 7.62
CA ASP A 98 -9.19 -2.02 8.53
C ASP A 98 -8.86 -3.33 7.80
N GLY A 99 -9.79 -3.86 7.00
CA GLY A 99 -9.55 -5.06 6.17
C GLY A 99 -8.41 -4.88 5.16
N ILE A 100 -8.30 -3.71 4.53
CA ILE A 100 -7.19 -3.39 3.62
C ILE A 100 -5.87 -3.26 4.38
N LEU A 101 -5.86 -2.58 5.53
CA LEU A 101 -4.66 -2.44 6.37
C LEU A 101 -4.13 -3.80 6.82
N ASP A 102 -5.04 -4.69 7.24
CA ASP A 102 -4.71 -6.06 7.64
C ASP A 102 -4.16 -6.88 6.45
N ALA A 103 -4.77 -6.75 5.26
CA ALA A 103 -4.31 -7.43 4.05
C ALA A 103 -2.94 -6.93 3.55
N TYR A 104 -2.66 -5.64 3.72
CA TYR A 104 -1.36 -5.06 3.38
C TYR A 104 -0.25 -5.56 4.32
N ASP A 105 -0.55 -5.86 5.58
CA ASP A 105 0.42 -6.26 6.61
C ASP A 105 1.60 -5.27 6.74
N VAL A 106 1.25 -4.03 7.13
CA VAL A 106 2.18 -2.92 7.32
C VAL A 106 3.38 -3.32 8.19
N LYS A 107 3.13 -4.10 9.25
CA LYS A 107 4.16 -4.52 10.20
C LYS A 107 5.20 -5.42 9.53
N TYR A 108 4.75 -6.41 8.76
CA TYR A 108 5.66 -7.31 8.06
C TYR A 108 6.46 -6.57 6.97
N ARG A 109 5.79 -5.76 6.15
CA ARG A 109 6.42 -5.02 5.05
C ARG A 109 7.41 -3.97 5.54
N MET A 110 7.05 -3.20 6.57
CA MET A 110 7.93 -2.19 7.17
C MET A 110 9.22 -2.83 7.70
N LYS A 111 9.12 -4.01 8.33
CA LYS A 111 10.30 -4.75 8.78
C LYS A 111 11.19 -5.16 7.61
N ARG A 112 10.60 -5.64 6.51
CA ARG A 112 11.36 -6.03 5.31
C ARG A 112 12.04 -4.83 4.66
N TYR A 113 11.30 -3.74 4.44
CA TYR A 113 11.77 -2.51 3.79
C TYR A 113 13.07 -1.99 4.44
N PHE A 114 13.08 -1.79 5.76
CA PHE A 114 14.27 -1.29 6.45
C PHE A 114 15.39 -2.34 6.60
N GLN A 115 15.07 -3.64 6.59
CA GLN A 115 16.09 -4.70 6.61
C GLN A 115 16.82 -4.85 5.26
N GLU A 116 16.13 -4.59 4.14
CA GLU A 116 16.72 -4.58 2.80
C GLU A 116 17.61 -3.35 2.58
N GLU A 117 17.21 -2.19 3.11
CA GLU A 117 18.05 -0.98 3.15
C GLU A 117 19.33 -1.18 3.96
N GLU A 118 19.26 -1.84 5.12
CA GLU A 118 20.42 -2.14 5.98
C GLU A 118 21.44 -3.08 5.33
N GLN A 119 21.03 -3.98 4.41
CA GLN A 119 21.93 -4.88 3.70
C GLN A 119 22.68 -4.21 2.53
N SER A 120 22.18 -3.07 2.04
CA SER A 120 22.69 -2.41 0.84
C SER A 120 23.73 -1.32 1.11
N TYR A 121 24.01 -0.97 2.37
CA TYR A 121 25.05 0.02 2.71
C TYR A 121 26.21 -0.57 3.53
N VAL A 122 27.20 -1.14 2.83
CA VAL A 122 28.58 -1.18 3.35
C VAL A 122 29.35 -0.04 2.69
N SER A 123 29.73 0.96 3.48
CA SER A 123 30.61 2.02 2.99
C SER A 123 31.90 1.37 2.44
N PRO A 124 32.33 1.66 1.21
CA PRO A 124 33.58 1.12 0.64
C PRO A 124 34.80 1.38 1.54
N ARG A 125 34.76 2.43 2.36
CA ARG A 125 35.78 2.74 3.38
C ARG A 125 35.80 1.76 4.54
N ALA A 126 34.65 1.24 4.95
CA ALA A 126 34.56 0.24 6.01
C ALA A 126 35.03 -1.13 5.52
N GLU A 127 34.80 -1.46 4.25
CA GLU A 127 35.32 -2.66 3.58
C GLU A 127 36.86 -2.60 3.43
N GLN A 128 37.40 -1.45 2.99
CA GLN A 128 38.85 -1.23 2.86
C GLN A 128 39.58 -1.32 4.21
N ASN A 129 39.06 -0.69 5.25
CA ASN A 129 39.69 -0.75 6.58
C ASN A 129 39.70 -2.17 7.18
N ARG A 130 38.77 -3.04 6.76
CA ARG A 130 38.67 -4.42 7.26
C ARG A 130 39.68 -5.35 6.58
N LEU A 131 39.96 -5.12 5.29
CA LEU A 131 41.01 -5.81 4.55
C LEU A 131 42.42 -5.33 4.95
N GLU A 132 42.59 -4.02 5.22
CA GLU A 132 43.88 -3.47 5.67
C GLU A 132 44.23 -3.89 7.11
N ALA A 133 43.26 -4.02 8.01
CA ALA A 133 43.52 -4.48 9.38
C ALA A 133 43.95 -5.96 9.48
N LEU A 134 43.60 -6.80 8.49
CA LEU A 134 44.06 -8.19 8.42
C LEU A 134 45.50 -8.32 7.92
N ASP A 135 46.01 -7.32 7.20
CA ASP A 135 47.35 -7.33 6.58
C ASP A 135 48.43 -6.67 7.49
N ILE A 136 48.02 -5.93 8.53
CA ILE A 136 48.93 -5.22 9.44
C ILE A 136 49.38 -6.08 10.63
N ASP A 137 48.58 -7.07 11.07
CA ASP A 137 48.92 -7.91 12.24
C ASP A 137 50.01 -8.97 11.95
N ASP A 138 50.26 -9.30 10.68
CA ASP A 138 51.30 -10.27 10.28
C ASP A 138 52.71 -9.64 10.14
N LEU A 139 52.81 -8.29 10.13
CA LEU A 139 54.09 -7.57 9.94
C LEU A 139 54.88 -7.33 11.24
N PHE A 140 54.33 -7.66 12.41
CA PHE A 140 54.99 -7.47 13.71
C PHE A 140 55.30 -8.79 14.46
N SER A 141 55.12 -9.94 13.83
CA SER A 141 55.23 -11.27 14.47
C SER A 141 56.53 -12.04 14.17
N ARG A 142 57.64 -11.36 13.84
CA ARG A 142 58.97 -12.03 13.77
C ARG A 142 60.11 -11.15 14.28
N GLU A 143 60.29 -11.15 15.58
CA GLU A 143 61.61 -11.13 16.20
C GLU A 143 61.55 -11.74 17.61
N ARG A 144 61.76 -13.06 17.69
CA ARG A 144 62.43 -13.75 18.80
C ARG A 144 63.14 -14.99 18.27
#